data_AF-A0A2R7Z1L6-F1
#
_entry.id   AF-A0A2R7Z1L6-F1
#
_cell.length_a   1.000
_cell.length_b   1.000
_cell.length_c   1.000
_cell.angle_alpha   90.00
_cell.angle_beta   90.00
_cell.angle_gamma   90.00
#
_symmetry.space_group_name_H-M   'P 1'
#
loop_
_entity.id
_entity.type
_entity.pdbx_description
1 polymer ?
#
loop_
_entity_poly.entity_id
_entity_poly.type
_entity_poly.pdbx_seq_one_letter_code
_entity_poly.pdbx_strand_id
1 'polypeptide(L)' 'MSEDQRDQPEPEWVRRKRLAAVFGDVLPDETSDDRPPSSKRDEGLGDDWYREQVPPHHG' A
#
# COMPACT_ATOMS: atom_id res chain seq x y z
N MET A 1 -0.46 15.92 25.79
CA MET A 1 0.40 14.73 25.57
C MET A 1 1.06 14.97 24.22
N SER A 2 2.37 15.24 24.20
CA SER A 2 3.06 15.76 23.02
C SER A 2 3.03 14.77 21.87
N GLU A 3 2.47 15.20 20.74
CA GLU A 3 2.30 14.46 19.48
C GLU A 3 3.62 14.00 18.82
N ASP A 4 4.75 14.52 19.28
CA ASP A 4 6.09 14.50 18.66
C ASP A 4 6.82 13.15 18.76
N GLN A 5 6.35 12.24 19.62
CA GLN A 5 7.04 10.95 19.87
C GLN A 5 6.69 9.85 18.85
N ARG A 6 5.71 10.10 17.95
CA ARG A 6 5.18 9.11 17.00
C ARG A 6 5.98 8.99 15.70
N ASP A 7 6.86 9.95 15.41
CA ASP A 7 7.58 10.04 14.14
C ASP A 7 9.02 9.52 14.20
N GLN A 8 9.47 8.99 15.35
CA GLN A 8 10.78 8.35 15.41
C GLN A 8 10.68 6.95 14.80
N PRO A 9 11.43 6.64 13.73
CA PRO A 9 11.38 5.32 13.13
C PRO A 9 11.86 4.29 14.16
N GLU A 10 10.99 3.33 14.48
CA GLU A 10 11.34 2.24 15.39
C GLU A 10 12.53 1.44 14.82
N PRO A 11 13.43 0.93 15.68
CA PRO A 11 14.46 0.00 15.24
C PRO A 11 13.87 -1.21 14.50
N GLU A 12 14.55 -1.68 13.45
CA GLU A 12 14.04 -2.73 12.55
C GLU A 12 13.60 -4.01 13.29
N TRP A 13 14.35 -4.41 14.32
CA TRP A 13 14.02 -5.58 15.14
C TRP A 13 12.70 -5.44 15.92
N VAL A 14 12.35 -4.22 16.34
CA VAL A 14 11.08 -3.93 17.03
C VAL A 14 9.93 -4.09 16.05
N ARG A 15 10.08 -3.50 14.85
CA ARG A 15 9.10 -3.62 13.77
C ARG A 15 8.90 -5.09 13.37
N ARG A 16 9.98 -5.86 13.21
CA ARG A 16 9.94 -7.30 12.91
C ARG A 16 9.14 -8.06 13.98
N LYS A 17 9.44 -7.83 15.26
CA LYS A 17 8.75 -8.49 16.39
C LYS A 17 7.26 -8.14 16.44
N ARG A 18 6.90 -6.88 16.17
CA ARG A 18 5.50 -6.43 16.13
C ARG A 18 4.73 -7.10 15.00
N LEU A 19 5.33 -7.21 13.81
CA LEU A 19 4.71 -7.89 12.68
C LEU A 19 4.58 -9.39 12.95
N ALA A 20 5.59 -10.03 13.54
CA ALA A 20 5.54 -11.45 13.88
C ALA A 20 4.44 -11.79 14.90
N ALA A 21 4.12 -10.88 15.82
CA ALA A 21 3.00 -11.06 16.75
C ALA A 21 1.63 -11.11 16.06
N VAL A 22 1.48 -10.53 14.86
CA VAL A 22 0.22 -10.49 14.09
C VAL A 22 0.21 -11.55 12.99
N PHE A 23 1.34 -11.69 12.29
CA PHE A 23 1.45 -12.49 11.06
C PHE A 23 2.24 -13.80 11.25
N GLY A 24 2.90 -13.99 12.40
CA GLY A 24 3.83 -15.10 12.65
C GLY A 24 5.25 -14.78 12.19
N ASP A 25 6.20 -15.68 12.49
CA ASP A 25 7.63 -15.48 12.17
C ASP A 25 7.94 -15.53 10.67
N VAL A 26 7.01 -16.06 9.87
CA VAL A 26 7.07 -16.06 8.42
C VAL A 26 6.26 -14.86 7.92
N LEU A 27 6.96 -13.79 7.54
CA LEU A 27 6.33 -12.73 6.77
C LEU A 27 5.99 -13.26 5.38
N PRO A 28 4.86 -12.86 4.77
CA PRO A 28 4.65 -13.09 3.35
C PRO A 28 5.86 -12.55 2.58
N ASP A 29 6.51 -13.39 1.78
CA ASP A 29 7.49 -12.91 0.81
C ASP A 29 6.79 -11.95 -0.16
N GLU A 30 7.45 -10.84 -0.49
CA GLU A 30 6.99 -9.99 -1.58
C GLU A 30 7.08 -10.80 -2.88
N THR A 31 5.94 -10.91 -3.55
CA THR A 31 5.85 -11.52 -4.87
C THR A 31 6.25 -10.50 -5.93
N SER A 32 6.63 -10.97 -7.12
CA SER A 32 6.95 -10.07 -8.23
C SER A 32 5.78 -9.18 -8.68
N ASP A 33 4.55 -9.48 -8.25
CA ASP A 33 3.35 -8.70 -8.54
C ASP A 33 3.10 -7.57 -7.52
N ASP A 34 3.87 -7.53 -6.42
CA ASP A 34 3.80 -6.46 -5.42
C ASP A 34 4.37 -5.16 -6.01
N ARG A 35 3.48 -4.18 -6.25
CA ARG A 35 3.86 -2.89 -6.85
C ARG A 35 4.53 -1.98 -5.82
N PRO A 36 5.67 -1.33 -6.15
CA PRO A 36 6.30 -0.35 -5.27
C PRO A 36 5.43 0.90 -5.11
N PRO A 37 5.51 1.60 -3.96
CA PRO A 37 4.70 2.79 -3.67
C PRO A 37 5.00 3.99 -4.59
N SER A 38 6.05 3.91 -5.41
CA SER A 38 6.43 4.94 -6.39
C SER A 38 5.69 4.80 -7.74
N SER A 39 4.71 3.91 -7.86
CA SER A 39 3.78 3.99 -8.99
C SER A 39 2.91 5.22 -8.82
N LYS A 40 3.33 6.32 -9.47
CA LYS A 40 2.51 7.47 -9.89
C LYS A 40 1.03 7.10 -9.98
N ARG A 41 0.27 7.24 -8.89
CA ARG A 41 -1.16 6.89 -8.89
C ARG A 41 -2.03 7.99 -9.49
N ASP A 42 -1.46 9.15 -9.82
CA ASP A 42 -2.27 10.33 -10.14
C ASP A 42 -2.06 10.94 -11.53
N GLU A 43 -1.19 10.40 -12.40
CA GLU A 43 -0.83 11.10 -13.66
C GLU A 43 -1.46 10.56 -14.96
N GLY A 44 -2.23 9.47 -14.95
CA GLY A 44 -2.55 8.82 -16.24
C GLY A 44 -3.91 8.16 -16.45
N LEU A 45 -4.71 7.91 -15.41
CA LEU A 45 -6.03 7.28 -15.60
C LEU A 45 -7.08 8.14 -14.92
N GLY A 46 -7.25 9.34 -15.46
CA GLY A 46 -8.31 10.26 -15.08
C GLY A 46 -9.68 9.75 -15.53
N ASP A 47 -10.67 10.63 -15.40
CA ASP A 47 -12.09 10.40 -15.70
C ASP A 47 -12.35 9.81 -17.11
N ASP A 48 -11.41 10.00 -18.03
CA ASP A 48 -11.46 9.47 -19.40
C ASP A 48 -11.35 7.95 -19.46
N TRP A 49 -10.47 7.34 -18.65
CA TRP A 49 -10.38 5.87 -18.56
C TRP A 49 -11.70 5.28 -18.05
N TYR A 50 -12.35 5.93 -17.08
CA TYR A 50 -13.60 5.46 -16.52
C TYR A 50 -14.76 5.51 -17.53
N ARG A 51 -14.80 6.54 -18.39
CA ARG A 51 -15.82 6.67 -19.45
C ARG A 51 -15.66 5.63 -20.57
N GLU A 52 -14.41 5.26 -20.89
CA GLU A 52 -14.11 4.22 -21.88
C GLU A 52 -14.53 2.81 -21.42
N GLN A 53 -14.70 2.60 -20.11
CA GLN A 53 -15.11 1.31 -19.55
C GLN A 53 -16.64 1.16 -19.41
N VAL A 54 -17.44 2.14 -19.82
CA VAL A 54 -18.90 2.03 -19.77
C VAL A 54 -19.39 1.08 -20.88
N PRO A 55 -20.03 -0.05 -20.55
CA PRO A 55 -20.52 -1.00 -21.55
C PRO A 55 -21.57 -0.36 -22.47
N PRO A 56 -21.63 -0.74 -23.77
CA PRO A 56 -22.43 -0.06 -24.79
C PRO A 56 -23.97 -0.23 -24.67
N HIS A 57 -24.46 -0.78 -23.55
CA HIS A 57 -25.87 -1.11 -23.36
C HIS A 57 -26.46 -0.51 -22.07
N HIS A 58 -26.09 0.73 -21.76
CA HIS A 58 -26.93 1.60 -20.93
C HIS A 58 -27.81 2.45 -21.85
N GLY A 59 -28.98 1.89 -22.17
CA GLY A 59 -30.14 2.62 -22.67
C GLY A 59 -31.25 2.57 -21.63
#